data_AF-A0A1F3D7W8-F1
#
_entry.id   AF-A0A1F3D7W8-F1
#
_cell.length_a   1.000
_cell.length_b   1.000
_cell.length_c   1.000
_cell.angle_alpha   90.00
_cell.angle_beta   90.00
_cell.angle_gamma   90.00
#
_symmetry.space_group_name_H-M   'P 1'
#
loop_
_entity.id
_entity.type
_entity.pdbx_description
1 polymer ?
#
loop_
_entity_poly.entity_id
_entity_poly.type
_entity_poly.pdbx_seq_one_letter_code
_entity_poly.pdbx_strand_id
1 'polypeptide(L)'
;MENNSLAAKVEKAVEVIAQKCYQCGKCSAGCPVAEDMDLPPSMVMRLLQTENNLNDEKILKSHSVWLCVTCEMCLSRCPMEIDIPSMMDYLRQKSRSENKQNAKAKNIIAFHKSFLSSIKHTGRLYELGLILDYKRQSLNMTQDMTLGPKMMSRGKLHLFPEKIKDLAHIAKIFKKTNKQ
;
A
#
# COMPACT_ATOMS: atom_id res chain seq x y z
N MET A 1 -18.67 5.22 26.98
CA MET A 1 -17.77 4.17 26.46
C MET A 1 -17.11 4.75 25.21
N GLU A 2 -15.86 5.18 25.28
CA GLU A 2 -15.14 5.63 24.08
C GLU A 2 -14.94 4.41 23.18
N ASN A 3 -15.59 4.44 22.02
CA ASN A 3 -15.64 3.31 21.10
C ASN A 3 -14.28 3.24 20.38
N ASN A 4 -13.33 2.45 20.91
CA ASN A 4 -11.95 2.31 20.39
C ASN A 4 -11.86 1.36 19.18
N SER A 5 -12.94 1.23 18.40
CA SER A 5 -13.04 0.33 17.25
C SER A 5 -12.18 0.83 16.08
N LEU A 6 -11.79 -0.07 15.17
CA LEU A 6 -11.07 0.31 13.96
C LEU A 6 -11.88 1.25 13.07
N ALA A 7 -13.21 1.09 13.03
CA ALA A 7 -14.11 1.97 12.30
C ALA A 7 -14.03 3.43 12.80
N ALA A 8 -14.06 3.65 14.11
CA ALA A 8 -13.92 4.99 14.68
C ALA A 8 -12.55 5.62 14.37
N LYS A 9 -11.49 4.79 14.33
CA LYS A 9 -10.14 5.24 13.96
C LYS A 9 -10.04 5.63 12.48
N VAL A 10 -10.67 4.86 11.61
CA VAL A 10 -10.79 5.18 10.18
C VAL A 10 -11.54 6.49 9.98
N GLU A 11 -12.70 6.65 10.63
CA GLU A 11 -13.51 7.87 10.55
C GLU A 11 -12.72 9.10 10.99
N LYS A 12 -12.01 9.01 12.13
CA LYS A 12 -11.18 10.10 12.64
C LYS A 12 -10.01 10.46 11.73
N ALA A 13 -9.45 9.50 11.00
CA ALA A 13 -8.23 9.69 10.23
C ALA A 13 -8.49 10.12 8.78
N VAL A 14 -9.55 9.60 8.16
CA VAL A 14 -9.82 9.78 6.72
C VAL A 14 -11.29 10.12 6.43
N GLU A 15 -12.09 10.45 7.44
CA GLU A 15 -13.50 10.89 7.30
C GLU A 15 -14.44 9.86 6.64
N VAL A 16 -14.02 8.59 6.63
CA VAL A 16 -14.80 7.47 6.08
C VAL A 16 -15.68 6.86 7.16
N ILE A 17 -17.00 7.02 7.01
CA ILE A 17 -18.01 6.45 7.91
C ILE A 17 -18.47 5.09 7.38
N ALA A 18 -17.97 4.00 7.98
CA ALA A 18 -18.28 2.64 7.52
C ALA A 18 -19.79 2.33 7.52
N GLN A 19 -20.54 2.90 8.45
CA GLN A 19 -21.98 2.69 8.59
C GLN A 19 -22.81 3.25 7.41
N LYS A 20 -22.26 4.15 6.58
CA LYS A 20 -22.92 4.61 5.34
C LYS A 20 -23.04 3.50 4.28
N CYS A 21 -22.22 2.45 4.35
CA CYS A 21 -22.21 1.39 3.35
C CYS A 21 -23.45 0.49 3.47
N TYR A 22 -24.35 0.52 2.49
CA TYR A 22 -25.50 -0.40 2.48
C TYR A 22 -25.22 -1.75 1.80
N GLN A 23 -23.94 -2.10 1.57
CA GLN A 23 -23.50 -3.41 1.07
C GLN A 23 -23.94 -3.78 -0.36
N CYS A 24 -23.95 -2.82 -1.30
CA CYS A 24 -24.29 -3.09 -2.71
C CYS A 24 -23.28 -3.95 -3.49
N GLY A 25 -22.04 -4.11 -3.01
CA GLY A 25 -21.01 -4.93 -3.67
C GLY A 25 -20.36 -4.35 -4.93
N LYS A 26 -20.80 -3.19 -5.46
CA LYS A 26 -20.27 -2.59 -6.70
C LYS A 26 -18.76 -2.31 -6.64
N CYS A 27 -18.24 -1.92 -5.48
CA CYS A 27 -16.81 -1.65 -5.29
C CYS A 27 -15.96 -2.91 -5.49
N SER A 28 -16.44 -4.07 -5.03
CA SER A 28 -15.76 -5.36 -5.22
C SER A 28 -15.88 -5.85 -6.66
N ALA A 29 -17.07 -5.76 -7.26
CA ALA A 29 -17.29 -6.15 -8.64
C ALA A 29 -16.48 -5.30 -9.64
N GLY A 30 -16.21 -4.03 -9.30
CA GLY A 30 -15.39 -3.15 -10.11
C GLY A 30 -13.88 -3.26 -9.86
N CYS A 31 -13.43 -3.94 -8.80
CA CYS A 31 -12.01 -3.93 -8.45
C CYS A 31 -11.22 -4.89 -9.37
N PRO A 32 -10.19 -4.40 -10.10
CA PRO A 32 -9.46 -5.23 -11.07
C PRO A 32 -8.59 -6.32 -10.41
N VAL A 33 -8.34 -6.20 -9.11
CA VAL A 33 -7.54 -7.15 -8.31
C VAL A 33 -8.38 -7.89 -7.27
N ALA A 34 -9.71 -7.82 -7.36
CA ALA A 34 -10.59 -8.48 -6.39
C ALA A 34 -10.40 -10.00 -6.33
N GLU A 35 -10.03 -10.64 -7.45
CA GLU A 35 -9.84 -12.09 -7.50
C GLU A 35 -8.65 -12.57 -6.66
N ASP A 36 -7.61 -11.74 -6.54
CA ASP A 36 -6.42 -12.02 -5.73
C ASP A 36 -6.59 -11.59 -4.25
N MET A 37 -7.64 -10.85 -3.94
CA MET A 37 -7.94 -10.33 -2.61
C MET A 37 -8.62 -11.38 -1.73
N ASP A 38 -8.05 -11.62 -0.54
CA ASP A 38 -8.69 -12.44 0.50
C ASP A 38 -9.93 -11.78 1.13
N LEU A 39 -10.00 -10.45 1.11
CA LEU A 39 -11.10 -9.62 1.58
C LEU A 39 -11.37 -8.52 0.53
N PRO A 40 -12.32 -8.70 -0.38
CA PRO A 40 -12.65 -7.68 -1.34
C PRO A 40 -13.23 -6.43 -0.65
N PRO A 41 -13.19 -5.24 -1.28
CA PRO A 41 -13.52 -3.97 -0.63
C PRO A 41 -14.87 -3.92 0.11
N SER A 42 -15.93 -4.51 -0.46
CA SER A 42 -17.24 -4.59 0.19
C SER A 42 -17.20 -5.41 1.48
N MET A 43 -16.40 -6.48 1.51
CA MET A 43 -16.23 -7.30 2.71
C MET A 43 -15.43 -6.55 3.77
N VAL A 44 -14.40 -5.79 3.40
CA VAL A 44 -13.68 -4.91 4.35
C VAL A 44 -14.65 -3.91 4.99
N MET A 45 -15.50 -3.26 4.17
CA MET A 45 -16.54 -2.36 4.70
C MET A 45 -17.49 -3.09 5.65
N ARG A 46 -17.96 -4.30 5.28
CA ARG A 46 -18.85 -5.09 6.13
C ARG A 46 -18.21 -5.43 7.47
N LEU A 47 -16.93 -5.80 7.47
CA LEU A 47 -16.19 -6.15 8.67
C LEU A 47 -16.00 -4.93 9.58
N LEU A 48 -15.69 -3.76 9.01
CA LEU A 48 -15.60 -2.50 9.78
C LEU A 48 -16.93 -2.14 10.46
N GLN A 49 -18.06 -2.36 9.78
CA GLN A 49 -19.39 -2.09 10.34
C GLN A 49 -19.73 -2.91 11.58
N THR A 50 -19.08 -4.06 11.76
CA THR A 50 -19.33 -4.92 12.93
C THR A 50 -18.73 -4.36 14.22
N GLU A 51 -17.80 -3.41 14.11
CA GLU A 51 -17.09 -2.78 15.24
C GLU A 51 -16.56 -3.81 16.26
N ASN A 52 -16.10 -4.95 15.75
CA ASN A 52 -15.62 -6.09 16.53
C ASN A 52 -14.11 -6.27 16.35
N ASN A 53 -13.39 -6.37 17.47
CA ASN A 53 -11.93 -6.55 17.50
C ASN A 53 -11.42 -7.74 16.67
N LEU A 54 -12.14 -8.87 16.63
CA LEU A 54 -11.75 -10.04 15.84
C LEU A 54 -11.78 -9.74 14.33
N ASN A 55 -12.77 -8.97 13.89
CA ASN A 55 -12.90 -8.55 12.49
C ASN A 55 -11.89 -7.46 12.16
N ASP A 56 -11.62 -6.54 13.07
CA ASP A 56 -10.57 -5.53 12.95
C ASP A 56 -9.20 -6.19 12.76
N GLU A 57 -8.88 -7.21 13.55
CA GLU A 57 -7.66 -7.99 13.36
C GLU A 57 -7.61 -8.71 12.02
N LYS A 58 -8.73 -9.28 11.58
CA LYS A 58 -8.82 -9.97 10.28
C LYS A 58 -8.54 -9.01 9.13
N ILE A 59 -9.06 -7.78 9.19
CA ILE A 59 -8.78 -6.73 8.21
C ILE A 59 -7.28 -6.39 8.21
N LEU A 60 -6.71 -6.08 9.37
CA LEU A 60 -5.31 -5.64 9.47
C LEU A 60 -4.29 -6.72 9.06
N LYS A 61 -4.64 -8.00 9.24
CA LYS A 61 -3.82 -9.17 8.82
C LYS A 61 -4.09 -9.63 7.40
N SER A 62 -5.05 -9.03 6.70
CA SER A 62 -5.41 -9.42 5.34
C SER A 62 -4.33 -9.10 4.32
N HIS A 63 -4.27 -9.90 3.26
CA HIS A 63 -3.41 -9.62 2.11
C HIS A 63 -3.96 -8.47 1.26
N SER A 64 -5.28 -8.28 1.27
CA SER A 64 -6.01 -7.30 0.46
C SER A 64 -5.58 -5.86 0.68
N VAL A 65 -5.26 -5.50 1.93
CA VAL A 65 -4.73 -4.18 2.29
C VAL A 65 -3.41 -3.87 1.57
N TRP A 66 -2.61 -4.89 1.28
CA TRP A 66 -1.35 -4.78 0.55
C TRP A 66 -1.50 -4.91 -0.97
N LEU A 67 -2.58 -5.55 -1.45
CA LEU A 67 -2.90 -5.67 -2.88
C LEU A 67 -3.61 -4.44 -3.47
N CYS A 68 -4.30 -3.65 -2.63
CA CYS A 68 -4.96 -2.44 -3.12
C CYS A 68 -3.94 -1.52 -3.82
N VAL A 69 -4.22 -1.18 -5.08
CA VAL A 69 -3.36 -0.30 -5.89
C VAL A 69 -3.84 1.17 -5.89
N THR A 70 -4.84 1.50 -5.07
CA THR A 70 -5.39 2.86 -4.96
C THR A 70 -5.80 3.43 -6.33
N CYS A 71 -6.47 2.63 -7.17
CA CYS A 71 -6.93 3.04 -8.50
C CYS A 71 -8.26 3.82 -8.50
N GLU A 72 -8.86 4.05 -7.33
CA GLU A 72 -10.09 4.83 -7.11
C GLU A 72 -11.38 4.33 -7.80
N MET A 73 -11.32 3.18 -8.46
CA MET A 73 -12.49 2.60 -9.14
C MET A 73 -13.64 2.24 -8.19
N CYS A 74 -13.32 1.92 -6.94
CA CYS A 74 -14.31 1.64 -5.90
C CYS A 74 -15.04 2.91 -5.44
N LEU A 75 -14.39 4.08 -5.45
CA LEU A 75 -15.00 5.38 -5.14
C LEU A 75 -15.93 5.81 -6.25
N SER A 76 -15.46 5.79 -7.51
CA SER A 76 -16.26 6.24 -8.67
C SER A 76 -17.53 5.41 -8.91
N ARG A 77 -17.55 4.16 -8.47
CA ARG A 77 -18.74 3.28 -8.56
C ARG A 77 -19.60 3.27 -7.30
N CYS A 78 -19.16 3.92 -6.22
CA CYS A 78 -19.90 3.91 -4.97
C CYS A 78 -21.08 4.89 -5.05
N PRO A 79 -22.33 4.42 -4.93
CA PRO A 79 -23.49 5.31 -4.90
C PRO A 79 -23.58 6.15 -3.62
N MET A 80 -22.81 5.79 -2.59
CA MET A 80 -22.69 6.54 -1.33
C MET A 80 -21.40 7.38 -1.27
N GLU A 81 -20.61 7.40 -2.35
CA GLU A 81 -19.35 8.15 -2.48
C GLU A 81 -18.37 7.89 -1.32
N ILE A 82 -18.29 6.63 -0.88
CA ILE A 82 -17.39 6.25 0.21
C ILE A 82 -15.97 6.18 -0.33
N ASP A 83 -15.05 6.93 0.30
CA ASP A 83 -13.62 6.95 -0.01
C ASP A 83 -12.89 5.69 0.50
N ILE A 84 -13.25 4.56 -0.10
CA ILE A 84 -12.60 3.25 0.11
C ILE A 84 -11.09 3.31 -0.17
N PRO A 85 -10.58 4.02 -1.21
CA PRO A 85 -9.15 4.14 -1.44
C PRO A 85 -8.37 4.71 -0.24
N SER A 86 -8.80 5.84 0.32
CA SER A 86 -8.17 6.46 1.49
C SER A 86 -8.27 5.57 2.73
N MET A 87 -9.42 4.91 2.93
CA MET A 87 -9.58 3.90 3.98
C MET A 87 -8.57 2.75 3.83
N MET A 88 -8.42 2.18 2.64
CA MET A 88 -7.49 1.07 2.40
C MET A 88 -6.03 1.49 2.63
N ASP A 89 -5.66 2.72 2.26
CA ASP A 89 -4.33 3.24 2.56
C ASP A 89 -4.09 3.42 4.06
N TYR A 90 -5.06 3.97 4.79
CA TYR A 90 -5.01 4.05 6.26
C TYR A 90 -4.84 2.66 6.89
N LEU A 91 -5.62 1.68 6.46
CA LEU A 91 -5.54 0.30 6.95
C LEU A 91 -4.15 -0.31 6.68
N ARG A 92 -3.51 0.03 5.55
CA ARG A 92 -2.15 -0.42 5.22
C ARG A 92 -1.11 0.16 6.17
N GLN A 93 -1.22 1.45 6.46
CA GLN A 93 -0.34 2.10 7.43
C GLN A 93 -0.55 1.52 8.83
N LYS A 94 -1.80 1.27 9.23
CA LYS A 94 -2.16 0.68 10.52
C LYS A 94 -1.68 -0.78 10.67
N SER A 95 -1.86 -1.59 9.63
CA SER A 95 -1.31 -2.96 9.55
C SER A 95 0.21 -2.95 9.73
N ARG A 96 0.88 -1.95 9.13
CA ARG A 96 2.33 -1.80 9.25
C ARG A 96 2.77 -1.35 10.65
N SER A 97 2.12 -0.37 11.25
CA SER A 97 2.52 0.16 12.56
C SER A 97 2.26 -0.84 13.69
N GLU A 98 1.24 -1.70 13.55
CA GLU A 98 0.92 -2.76 14.52
C GLU A 98 1.65 -4.08 14.26
N ASN A 99 2.56 -4.15 13.28
CA ASN A 99 3.25 -5.38 12.87
C ASN A 99 2.30 -6.53 12.53
N LYS A 100 1.14 -6.20 11.95
CA LYS A 100 0.10 -7.14 11.53
C LYS A 100 0.17 -7.44 10.03
N GLN A 101 1.31 -7.18 9.37
CA GLN A 101 1.41 -7.35 7.93
C GLN A 101 1.26 -8.82 7.54
N ASN A 102 0.52 -9.10 6.46
CA ASN A 102 0.37 -10.45 5.94
C ASN A 102 1.72 -10.98 5.42
N ALA A 103 2.06 -12.23 5.73
CA ALA A 103 3.30 -12.86 5.26
C ALA A 103 3.44 -12.89 3.73
N LYS A 104 2.32 -13.05 3.00
CA LYS A 104 2.30 -13.02 1.52
C LYS A 104 2.74 -11.66 0.95
N ALA A 105 2.55 -10.58 1.71
CA ALA A 105 2.92 -9.23 1.31
C ALA A 105 4.43 -8.93 1.47
N LYS A 106 5.26 -9.88 1.92
CA LYS A 106 6.70 -9.66 2.16
C LYS A 106 7.41 -9.00 0.98
N ASN A 107 7.16 -9.48 -0.24
CA ASN A 107 7.78 -8.94 -1.46
C ASN A 107 7.25 -7.54 -1.80
N ILE A 108 5.96 -7.30 -1.60
CA ILE A 108 5.34 -5.97 -1.78
C ILE A 108 5.97 -4.97 -0.81
N ILE A 109 6.11 -5.35 0.46
CA ILE A 109 6.73 -4.52 1.51
C ILE A 109 8.21 -4.25 1.20
N ALA A 110 8.96 -5.26 0.76
CA ALA A 110 10.36 -5.10 0.36
C ALA A 110 10.49 -4.13 -0.82
N PHE A 111 9.59 -4.23 -1.81
CA PHE A 111 9.55 -3.29 -2.94
C PHE A 111 9.25 -1.86 -2.46
N HIS A 112 8.21 -1.65 -1.67
CA HIS A 112 7.87 -0.33 -1.11
C HIS A 112 9.04 0.28 -0.31
N LYS A 113 9.72 -0.53 0.51
CA LYS A 113 10.90 -0.07 1.27
C LYS A 113 12.05 0.33 0.35
N SER A 114 12.34 -0.48 -0.67
CA SER A 114 13.41 -0.21 -1.64
C SER A 114 13.11 1.04 -2.47
N PHE A 115 11.85 1.22 -2.87
CA PHE A 115 11.37 2.41 -3.58
C PHE A 115 11.55 3.69 -2.75
N LEU A 116 11.06 3.69 -1.51
CA LEU A 116 11.19 4.84 -0.62
C LEU A 116 12.65 5.13 -0.25
N SER A 117 13.47 4.09 -0.09
CA SER A 117 14.91 4.23 0.15
C SER A 117 15.61 4.92 -1.02
N SER A 118 15.31 4.50 -2.26
CA SER A 118 15.82 5.14 -3.47
C SER A 118 15.52 6.65 -3.45
N ILE A 119 14.24 7.02 -3.31
CA ILE A 119 13.81 8.43 -3.29
C ILE A 119 14.47 9.20 -2.13
N LYS A 120 14.61 8.60 -0.95
CA LYS A 120 15.25 9.26 0.19
C LYS A 120 16.71 9.64 -0.09
N HIS A 121 17.43 8.84 -0.88
CA HIS A 121 18.85 9.05 -1.14
C HIS A 121 19.15 9.88 -2.38
N THR A 122 18.35 9.74 -3.44
CA THR A 122 18.58 10.40 -4.74
C THR A 122 17.56 11.50 -5.05
N GLY A 123 16.46 11.56 -4.30
CA GLY A 123 15.33 12.47 -4.52
C GLY A 123 14.48 12.14 -5.75
N ARG A 124 14.82 11.07 -6.48
CA ARG A 124 14.11 10.53 -7.63
C ARG A 124 14.36 9.04 -7.74
N LEU A 125 13.56 8.32 -8.50
CA LEU A 125 13.77 6.88 -8.67
C LEU A 125 15.06 6.59 -9.45
N TYR A 126 15.91 5.74 -8.88
CA TYR A 126 17.08 5.19 -9.55
C TYR A 126 16.85 3.69 -9.79
N GLU A 127 16.51 3.32 -11.03
CA GLU A 127 16.01 2.00 -11.40
C GLU A 127 16.95 0.85 -11.04
N LEU A 128 18.25 0.98 -11.38
CA LEU A 128 19.22 -0.08 -11.09
C LEU A 128 19.41 -0.24 -9.57
N GLY A 129 19.51 0.88 -8.83
CA GLY A 129 19.61 0.84 -7.37
C GLY A 129 18.37 0.26 -6.71
N LEU A 130 17.18 0.59 -7.22
CA LEU A 130 15.91 0.00 -6.78
C LEU A 130 15.91 -1.52 -6.93
N ILE A 131 16.28 -2.02 -8.12
CA ILE A 131 16.28 -3.46 -8.40
C ILE A 131 17.28 -4.18 -7.49
N LEU A 132 18.49 -3.63 -7.33
CA LEU A 132 19.51 -4.20 -6.47
C LEU A 132 19.07 -4.23 -5.00
N ASP A 133 18.51 -3.12 -4.50
CA ASP A 133 17.99 -3.04 -3.13
C ASP A 133 16.80 -3.98 -2.91
N TYR A 134 15.89 -4.08 -3.88
CA TYR A 134 14.76 -4.98 -3.84
C TYR A 134 15.20 -6.43 -3.79
N LYS A 135 16.14 -6.85 -4.66
CA LYS A 135 16.67 -8.22 -4.67
C LYS A 135 17.42 -8.57 -3.40
N ARG A 136 18.16 -7.62 -2.83
CA ARG A 136 18.81 -7.78 -1.53
C ARG A 136 17.80 -8.01 -0.41
N GLN A 137 16.66 -7.32 -0.43
CA GLN A 137 15.61 -7.46 0.59
C GLN A 137 14.67 -8.67 0.37
N SER A 138 14.39 -9.02 -0.88
CA SER A 138 13.49 -10.12 -1.25
C SER A 138 14.20 -11.47 -1.36
N LEU A 139 15.53 -11.49 -1.47
CA LEU A 139 16.39 -12.65 -1.73
C LEU A 139 16.22 -13.30 -3.12
N ASN A 140 15.45 -12.69 -4.02
CA ASN A 140 15.22 -13.20 -5.38
C ASN A 140 16.33 -12.76 -6.35
N MET A 141 17.58 -13.18 -6.11
CA MET A 141 18.73 -12.66 -6.88
C MET A 141 18.73 -13.12 -8.36
N THR A 142 18.25 -14.33 -8.64
CA THR A 142 18.35 -14.98 -9.97
C THR A 142 17.22 -14.64 -10.95
N GLN A 143 16.14 -14.01 -10.47
CA GLN A 143 14.89 -13.85 -11.25
C GLN A 143 15.06 -13.10 -12.58
N ASP A 144 16.01 -12.16 -12.67
CA ASP A 144 16.24 -11.34 -13.89
C ASP A 144 17.59 -11.61 -14.56
N MET A 145 18.21 -12.77 -14.31
CA MET A 145 19.54 -13.10 -14.86
C MET A 145 19.54 -13.13 -16.40
N THR A 146 18.40 -13.38 -17.03
CA THR A 146 18.24 -13.41 -18.49
C THR A 146 17.85 -12.05 -19.09
N LEU A 147 17.07 -11.24 -18.36
CA LEU A 147 16.58 -9.95 -18.83
C LEU A 147 17.59 -8.81 -18.61
N GLY A 148 18.32 -8.85 -17.50
CA GLY A 148 19.32 -7.83 -17.14
C GLY A 148 20.36 -7.57 -18.22
N PRO A 149 21.06 -8.61 -18.75
CA PRO A 149 22.04 -8.44 -19.83
C PRO A 149 21.44 -7.83 -21.10
N LYS A 150 20.19 -8.20 -21.43
CA LYS A 150 19.48 -7.70 -22.62
C LYS A 150 19.05 -6.24 -22.49
N MET A 151 18.74 -5.77 -21.28
CA MET A 151 18.46 -4.35 -21.01
C MET A 151 19.74 -3.52 -20.99
N MET A 152 20.82 -4.09 -20.45
CA MET A 152 22.15 -3.46 -20.42
C MET A 152 22.74 -3.29 -21.82
N SER A 153 22.65 -4.32 -22.69
CA SER A 153 23.12 -4.23 -24.08
C SER A 153 22.35 -3.21 -24.91
N ARG A 154 21.12 -2.87 -24.51
CA ARG A 154 20.28 -1.85 -25.14
C ARG A 154 20.40 -0.46 -24.50
N GLY A 155 21.30 -0.27 -23.54
CA GLY A 155 21.51 1.02 -22.86
C GLY A 155 20.29 1.49 -22.05
N LYS A 156 19.36 0.59 -21.70
CA LYS A 156 18.12 0.94 -20.97
C LYS A 156 18.29 0.97 -19.46
N LEU A 157 19.49 0.67 -18.95
CA LEU A 157 19.80 0.69 -17.53
C LEU A 157 20.77 1.83 -17.24
N HIS A 158 20.28 2.84 -16.51
CA HIS A 158 21.14 3.88 -15.97
C HIS A 158 22.00 3.28 -14.86
N LEU A 159 23.33 3.31 -15.03
CA LEU A 159 24.30 2.76 -14.07
C LEU A 159 24.67 3.73 -12.95
N PHE A 160 24.30 5.00 -13.10
CA PHE A 160 24.58 6.04 -12.13
C PHE A 160 23.28 6.75 -11.74
N PRO A 161 23.08 7.05 -10.44
CA PRO A 161 21.94 7.80 -10.00
C PRO A 161 22.10 9.28 -10.38
N GLU A 162 21.16 9.87 -11.11
CA GLU A 162 21.08 11.33 -11.13
C GLU A 162 20.29 11.80 -9.90
N LYS A 163 20.75 12.89 -9.30
CA LYS A 163 20.20 13.46 -8.08
C LYS A 163 19.45 14.73 -8.40
N ILE A 164 18.35 14.98 -7.69
CA ILE A 164 17.69 16.28 -7.75
C ILE A 164 18.54 17.35 -7.05
N LYS A 165 18.33 18.62 -7.42
CA LYS A 165 19.02 19.75 -6.79
C LYS A 165 18.59 19.98 -5.33
N ASP A 166 17.30 19.79 -5.03
CA ASP A 166 16.72 20.07 -3.71
C ASP A 166 16.52 18.80 -2.85
N LEU A 167 17.62 18.14 -2.51
CA LEU A 167 17.61 16.98 -1.60
C LEU A 167 17.20 17.36 -0.17
N ALA A 168 17.46 18.60 0.23
CA ALA A 168 17.16 19.09 1.57
C ALA A 168 15.65 19.10 1.83
N HIS A 169 14.86 19.52 0.85
CA HIS A 169 13.41 19.49 0.96
C HIS A 169 12.86 18.06 1.04
N ILE A 170 13.33 17.14 0.20
CA ILE A 170 12.94 15.73 0.30
C ILE A 170 13.26 15.16 1.69
N ALA A 171 14.45 15.43 2.22
CA ALA A 171 14.82 15.00 3.57
C ALA A 171 13.90 15.58 4.65
N LYS A 172 13.41 16.82 4.51
CA LYS A 172 12.41 17.42 5.41
C LYS A 172 11.06 16.69 5.34
N ILE A 173 10.60 16.32 4.14
CA ILE A 173 9.34 15.57 3.96
C ILE A 173 9.42 14.23 4.71
N PHE A 174 10.49 13.45 4.50
CA PHE A 174 10.69 12.19 5.21
C PHE A 174 10.80 12.34 6.73
N LYS A 175 11.42 13.42 7.22
CA LYS A 175 11.48 13.71 8.66
C LYS A 175 10.10 14.03 9.25
N LYS A 176 9.23 14.70 8.48
CA LYS A 176 7.87 15.03 8.91
C LYS A 176 6.97 13.78 8.95
N THR A 177 7.11 12.88 7.99
CA THR A 177 6.27 11.69 7.86
C THR A 177 6.70 10.53 8.76
N ASN A 178 8.01 10.35 9.05
CA ASN A 178 8.48 9.29 9.97
C ASN A 178 8.20 9.54 11.46
N LYS A 179 7.53 10.66 11.83
CA LYS A 179 7.11 10.95 13.21
C LYS A 179 5.74 10.37 13.59
N GLN A 180 5.13 9.56 12.71
CA GLN A 180 3.83 8.92 12.92
C GLN A 180 3.95 7.44 13.29
#